data_AF-A0A3N0E6P6-F1
#
_entry.id   AF-A0A3N0E6P6-F1
#
_cell.length_a   1.000
_cell.length_b   1.000
_cell.length_c   1.000
_cell.angle_alpha   90.00
_cell.angle_beta   90.00
_cell.angle_gamma   90.00
#
_symmetry.space_group_name_H-M   'P 1'
#
loop_
_entity.id
_entity.type
_entity.pdbx_description
1 polymer ?
#
loop_
_entity_poly.entity_id
_entity_poly.type
_entity_poly.pdbx_seq_one_letter_code
_entity_poly.pdbx_strand_id
1 'polypeptide(L)'
;MDVDDDIDATVEVNQLRQTESGGYTSLTWSLQNNESKDIDIIEFKNETYTYGIKGKTEAAGVALVDEEKGVRYYPLKDSSEEEVCLCSGAERTSTFQNSVSDGEKATYWSAFNLPEDVSTVTVDIPKFEPIEDVQIE
;
A
#
# COMPACT_ATOMS: atom_id res chain seq x y z
N MET A 1 15.12 13.25 -15.09
CA MET A 1 14.50 14.59 -14.87
C MET A 1 13.72 14.36 -13.61
N ASP A 2 14.48 14.38 -12.53
CA ASP A 2 14.07 13.88 -11.23
C ASP A 2 13.65 15.11 -10.45
N VAL A 3 12.35 15.30 -10.41
CA VAL A 3 11.74 16.19 -9.44
C VAL A 3 11.30 15.26 -8.32
N ASP A 4 12.22 14.97 -7.40
CA ASP A 4 11.82 14.65 -6.03
C ASP A 4 11.18 15.92 -5.48
N ASP A 5 9.90 16.10 -5.78
CA ASP A 5 9.05 16.90 -4.92
C ASP A 5 8.86 16.06 -3.66
N ASP A 6 9.74 16.27 -2.69
CA ASP A 6 9.53 15.82 -1.31
C ASP A 6 8.14 16.26 -0.90
N ILE A 7 7.25 15.30 -0.68
CA ILE A 7 5.90 15.53 -0.21
C ILE A 7 5.96 15.77 1.31
N ASP A 8 5.43 16.90 1.79
CA ASP A 8 5.29 17.20 3.21
C ASP A 8 4.13 16.40 3.80
N ALA A 9 4.38 15.11 3.98
CA ALA A 9 3.45 14.16 4.55
C ALA A 9 4.20 13.12 5.36
N THR A 10 3.49 12.39 6.22
CA THR A 10 4.07 11.27 6.95
C THR A 10 3.25 10.01 6.75
N VAL A 11 3.96 8.88 6.68
CA VAL A 11 3.36 7.55 6.63
C VAL A 11 3.72 6.75 7.87
N GLU A 12 2.78 5.91 8.30
CA GLU A 12 2.91 5.06 9.49
C GLU A 12 2.35 3.68 9.18
N VAL A 13 3.10 2.62 9.49
CA VAL A 13 2.56 1.26 9.51
C VAL A 13 1.77 1.10 10.80
N ASN A 14 0.45 0.87 10.69
CA ASN A 14 -0.39 0.65 11.86
C ASN A 14 -0.34 -0.82 12.30
N GLN A 15 -0.36 -1.75 11.34
CA GLN A 15 -0.31 -3.19 11.60
C GLN A 15 0.13 -3.96 10.36
N LEU A 16 0.96 -4.99 10.55
CA LEU A 16 1.25 -6.01 9.57
C LEU A 16 1.00 -7.39 10.20
N ARG A 17 -0.03 -8.09 9.74
CA ARG A 17 -0.53 -9.29 10.43
C ARG A 17 -0.76 -10.46 9.47
N GLN A 18 -0.29 -11.64 9.83
CA GLN A 18 -0.63 -12.87 9.11
C GLN A 18 -2.00 -13.39 9.57
N THR A 19 -2.86 -13.74 8.62
CA THR A 19 -4.20 -14.25 8.94
C THR A 19 -4.16 -15.76 9.16
N GLU A 20 -4.61 -16.22 10.34
CA GLU A 20 -4.58 -17.64 10.74
C GLU A 20 -5.36 -18.58 9.81
N SER A 21 -6.44 -18.07 9.17
CA SER A 21 -7.34 -18.87 8.34
C SER A 21 -7.21 -18.61 6.84
N GLY A 22 -6.49 -17.55 6.45
CA GLY A 22 -6.48 -17.04 5.08
C GLY A 22 -5.17 -17.25 4.33
N GLY A 23 -4.06 -17.51 5.04
CA GLY A 23 -2.74 -17.66 4.42
C GLY A 23 -2.22 -16.38 3.74
N TYR A 24 -2.84 -15.23 4.02
CA TYR A 24 -2.39 -13.92 3.53
C TYR A 24 -1.99 -13.02 4.70
N THR A 25 -1.08 -12.11 4.39
CA THR A 25 -0.61 -11.05 5.29
C THR A 25 -1.34 -9.76 4.94
N SER A 26 -1.94 -9.12 5.94
CA SER A 26 -2.63 -7.84 5.80
C SER A 26 -1.75 -6.72 6.34
N LEU A 27 -1.45 -5.72 5.51
CA LEU A 27 -0.85 -4.46 5.92
C LEU A 27 -1.97 -3.43 6.10
N THR A 28 -1.91 -2.66 7.18
CA THR A 28 -2.64 -1.41 7.33
C THR A 28 -1.66 -0.29 7.62
N TRP A 29 -1.82 0.84 6.94
CA TRP A 29 -0.93 1.99 7.05
C TRP A 29 -1.72 3.29 6.94
N SER A 30 -1.18 4.37 7.47
CA SER A 30 -1.83 5.68 7.44
C SER A 30 -0.98 6.71 6.72
N LEU A 31 -1.63 7.64 6.03
CA LEU A 31 -1.05 8.86 5.48
C LEU A 31 -1.59 10.05 6.27
N GLN A 32 -0.71 10.85 6.86
CA GLN A 32 -1.01 12.16 7.40
C GLN A 32 -0.53 13.21 6.40
N ASN A 33 -1.46 14.02 5.89
CA ASN A 33 -1.12 15.12 5.02
C ASN A 33 -0.74 16.35 5.85
N ASN A 34 0.46 16.91 5.62
CA ASN A 34 0.90 18.19 6.19
C ASN A 34 1.09 19.27 5.10
N GLU A 35 0.79 18.96 3.84
CA GLU A 35 0.77 19.90 2.73
C GLU A 35 -0.42 20.85 2.85
N SER A 36 -0.27 22.04 2.25
CA SER A 36 -1.40 22.96 2.04
C SER A 36 -2.33 22.56 0.87
N LYS A 37 -2.09 21.40 0.26
CA LYS A 37 -2.82 20.85 -0.89
C LYS A 37 -3.24 19.41 -0.60
N ASP A 38 -4.30 18.98 -1.26
CA ASP A 38 -4.76 17.60 -1.27
C ASP A 38 -3.71 16.65 -1.85
N ILE A 39 -3.57 15.46 -1.25
CA ILE A 39 -2.74 14.37 -1.77
C ILE A 39 -3.65 13.33 -2.41
N ASP A 40 -3.56 13.20 -3.73
CA ASP A 40 -4.32 12.20 -4.48
C ASP A 40 -3.67 10.81 -4.38
N ILE A 41 -4.40 9.85 -3.82
CA ILE A 41 -3.90 8.49 -3.61
C ILE A 41 -3.63 7.77 -4.94
N ILE A 42 -4.22 8.21 -6.05
CA ILE A 42 -3.92 7.64 -7.38
C ILE A 42 -2.44 7.75 -7.77
N GLU A 43 -1.69 8.68 -7.15
CA GLU A 43 -0.25 8.82 -7.34
C GLU A 43 0.55 7.66 -6.71
N PHE A 44 -0.09 6.87 -5.85
CA PHE A 44 0.50 5.73 -5.12
C PHE A 44 0.20 4.41 -5.81
N LYS A 45 -0.14 4.46 -7.10
CA LYS A 45 -0.39 3.29 -7.94
C LYS A 45 0.90 2.50 -8.19
N ASN A 46 0.75 1.23 -8.53
CA ASN A 46 1.87 0.40 -8.96
C ASN A 46 2.30 0.75 -10.40
N GLU A 47 3.59 1.04 -10.60
CA GLU A 47 4.13 1.35 -11.93
C GLU A 47 4.68 0.11 -12.69
N THR A 48 4.92 -0.98 -11.97
CA THR A 48 5.54 -2.21 -12.53
C THR A 48 4.50 -3.28 -12.85
N TYR A 49 3.49 -3.43 -11.99
CA TYR A 49 2.47 -4.46 -12.07
C TYR A 49 1.10 -3.83 -12.32
N THR A 50 0.47 -4.20 -13.43
CA THR A 50 -0.87 -3.69 -13.75
C THR A 50 -1.92 -4.49 -13.00
N TYR A 51 -2.66 -3.83 -12.11
CA TYR A 51 -3.94 -4.32 -11.60
C TYR A 51 -5.03 -4.00 -12.61
N GLY A 52 -5.97 -4.93 -12.84
CA GLY A 52 -6.93 -4.79 -13.93
C GLY A 52 -7.95 -3.66 -13.73
N ILE A 53 -8.64 -3.36 -14.84
CA ILE A 53 -9.38 -2.12 -15.20
C ILE A 53 -8.75 -0.79 -14.74
N LYS A 54 -8.52 0.07 -15.74
CA LYS A 54 -8.13 1.48 -15.61
C LYS A 54 -8.89 2.19 -14.48
N GLY A 55 -8.19 2.39 -13.37
CA GLY A 55 -8.53 3.42 -12.40
C GLY A 55 -8.97 2.96 -11.02
N LYS A 56 -8.94 1.69 -10.61
CA LYS A 56 -9.37 1.29 -9.23
C LYS A 56 -8.21 0.71 -8.39
N THR A 57 -7.04 1.30 -8.48
CA THR A 57 -5.78 0.72 -8.01
C THR A 57 -4.92 1.77 -7.30
N GLU A 58 -5.57 2.78 -6.73
CA GLU A 58 -4.94 4.00 -6.27
C GLU A 58 -3.87 3.70 -5.20
N ALA A 59 -4.17 2.85 -4.22
CA ALA A 59 -3.19 2.46 -3.19
C ALA A 59 -2.38 1.18 -3.54
N ALA A 60 -2.44 0.69 -4.77
CA ALA A 60 -1.88 -0.63 -5.14
C ALA A 60 -0.36 -0.66 -5.34
N GLY A 61 0.32 0.49 -5.26
CA GLY A 61 1.77 0.59 -5.40
C GLY A 61 2.57 0.19 -4.17
N VAL A 62 1.92 0.08 -3.00
CA VAL A 62 2.56 -0.36 -1.76
C VAL A 62 3.07 -1.78 -1.90
N ALA A 63 4.30 -2.04 -1.48
CA ALA A 63 4.94 -3.35 -1.56
C ALA A 63 5.57 -3.75 -0.22
N LEU A 64 5.74 -5.06 -0.03
CA LEU A 64 6.55 -5.63 1.04
C LEU A 64 7.83 -6.19 0.42
N VAL A 65 8.98 -5.93 1.04
CA VAL A 65 10.27 -6.41 0.57
C VAL A 65 10.90 -7.28 1.66
N ASP A 66 11.20 -8.53 1.31
CA ASP A 66 12.07 -9.40 2.09
C ASP A 66 13.51 -9.17 1.61
N GLU A 67 14.23 -8.33 2.35
CA GLU A 67 15.61 -7.95 2.03
C GLU A 67 16.59 -9.12 2.13
N GLU A 68 16.32 -10.09 3.02
CA GLU A 68 17.18 -11.27 3.19
C GLU A 68 17.14 -12.15 1.93
N LYS A 69 15.96 -12.33 1.35
CA LYS A 69 15.76 -13.16 0.15
C LYS A 69 15.79 -12.35 -1.14
N GLY A 70 15.81 -11.02 -1.06
CA GLY A 70 15.72 -10.11 -2.21
C GLY A 70 14.40 -10.25 -2.97
N VAL A 71 13.30 -10.53 -2.26
CA VAL A 71 11.98 -10.76 -2.86
C VAL A 71 11.06 -9.58 -2.58
N ARG A 72 10.41 -9.09 -3.64
CA ARG A 72 9.37 -8.05 -3.56
C ARG A 72 7.98 -8.65 -3.75
N TYR A 73 7.13 -8.49 -2.75
CA TYR A 73 5.74 -8.90 -2.76
C TYR A 73 4.84 -7.71 -3.09
N TYR A 74 4.00 -7.89 -4.11
CA TYR A 74 2.97 -6.92 -4.49
C TYR A 74 1.61 -7.34 -3.92
N PRO A 75 0.66 -6.40 -3.75
CA PRO A 75 -0.68 -6.72 -3.30
C PRO A 75 -1.32 -7.83 -4.14
N LEU A 76 -2.09 -8.68 -3.48
CA LEU A 76 -2.87 -9.73 -4.13
C LEU A 76 -3.87 -9.14 -5.12
N LYS A 77 -4.26 -9.97 -6.08
CA LYS A 77 -5.35 -9.70 -7.01
C LYS A 77 -6.53 -10.63 -6.71
N ASP A 78 -7.74 -10.13 -6.92
CA ASP A 78 -8.90 -11.02 -6.98
C ASP A 78 -8.83 -11.92 -8.23
N SER A 79 -9.62 -12.99 -8.22
CA SER A 79 -9.71 -13.94 -9.34
C SER A 79 -10.73 -13.52 -10.39
N SER A 80 -11.25 -12.29 -10.32
CA SER A 80 -12.23 -11.79 -11.27
C SER A 80 -11.56 -11.49 -12.63
N GLU A 81 -12.35 -11.38 -13.69
CA GLU A 81 -11.84 -10.90 -14.98
C GLU A 81 -11.31 -9.45 -14.91
N GLU A 82 -11.71 -8.68 -13.88
CA GLU A 82 -11.24 -7.32 -13.65
C GLU A 82 -9.88 -7.28 -12.93
N GLU A 83 -9.37 -8.41 -12.40
CA GLU A 83 -8.06 -8.55 -11.74
C GLU A 83 -7.72 -7.41 -10.75
N VAL A 84 -8.69 -7.03 -9.92
CA VAL A 84 -8.58 -5.86 -9.03
C VAL A 84 -7.65 -6.19 -7.86
N CYS A 85 -6.92 -5.21 -7.33
CA CYS A 85 -6.13 -5.43 -6.11
C CYS A 85 -7.05 -5.82 -4.94
N LEU A 86 -6.55 -6.66 -4.04
CA LEU A 86 -7.08 -6.80 -2.69
C LEU A 86 -6.46 -5.72 -1.81
N CYS A 87 -6.89 -4.49 -2.03
CA CYS A 87 -6.39 -3.31 -1.34
C CYS A 87 -7.48 -2.23 -1.22
N SER A 88 -7.23 -1.22 -0.39
CA SER A 88 -8.09 -0.03 -0.30
C SER A 88 -8.28 0.61 -1.67
N GLY A 89 -9.53 1.02 -1.96
CA GLY A 89 -9.89 1.65 -3.23
C GLY A 89 -10.44 0.68 -4.28
N ALA A 90 -10.26 -0.63 -4.11
CA ALA A 90 -10.76 -1.65 -5.04
C ALA A 90 -12.27 -1.55 -5.31
N GLU A 91 -13.07 -1.31 -4.26
CA GLU A 91 -14.54 -1.23 -4.37
C GLU A 91 -15.08 0.20 -4.59
N ARG A 92 -14.21 1.23 -4.57
CA ARG A 92 -14.56 2.67 -4.63
C ARG A 92 -15.92 3.01 -3.98
N THR A 93 -16.06 2.68 -2.70
CA THR A 93 -17.25 3.04 -1.94
C THR A 93 -17.32 4.56 -1.77
N SER A 94 -18.50 5.10 -1.45
CA SER A 94 -18.67 6.53 -1.16
C SER A 94 -17.88 7.01 0.06
N THR A 95 -17.32 6.09 0.84
CA THR A 95 -16.51 6.36 2.03
C THR A 95 -15.01 6.22 1.77
N PHE A 96 -14.60 5.79 0.58
CA PHE A 96 -13.19 5.68 0.25
C PHE A 96 -12.58 7.07 0.02
N GLN A 97 -11.53 7.38 0.77
CA GLN A 97 -10.78 8.63 0.64
C GLN A 97 -9.74 8.50 -0.49
N ASN A 98 -10.14 8.91 -1.70
CA ASN A 98 -9.25 8.97 -2.87
C ASN A 98 -8.25 10.14 -2.81
N SER A 99 -8.54 11.14 -1.97
CA SER A 99 -7.69 12.28 -1.66
C SER A 99 -7.61 12.41 -0.14
N VAL A 100 -6.46 12.81 0.38
CA VAL A 100 -6.28 13.20 1.78
C VAL A 100 -6.11 14.71 1.82
N SER A 101 -7.09 15.42 2.40
CA SER A 101 -7.08 16.89 2.45
C SER A 101 -6.00 17.42 3.39
N ASP A 102 -5.66 18.70 3.29
CA ASP A 102 -4.75 19.40 4.22
C ASP A 102 -5.13 19.11 5.69
N GLY A 103 -4.15 18.62 6.45
CA GLY A 103 -4.29 18.30 7.87
C GLY A 103 -5.04 17.01 8.17
N GLU A 104 -5.58 16.31 7.18
CA GLU A 104 -6.30 15.05 7.39
C GLU A 104 -5.36 13.85 7.47
N LYS A 105 -5.85 12.81 8.16
CA LYS A 105 -5.24 11.47 8.20
C LYS A 105 -6.20 10.47 7.59
N ALA A 106 -5.71 9.64 6.68
CA ALA A 106 -6.44 8.53 6.10
C ALA A 106 -5.69 7.21 6.31
N THR A 107 -6.42 6.10 6.39
CA THR A 107 -5.87 4.76 6.61
C THR A 107 -6.24 3.85 5.46
N TYR A 108 -5.25 3.11 4.97
CA TYR A 108 -5.34 2.20 3.84
C TYR A 108 -4.91 0.79 4.24
N TRP A 109 -5.30 -0.19 3.45
CA TRP A 109 -4.94 -1.59 3.65
C TRP A 109 -4.57 -2.28 2.33
N SER A 110 -3.78 -3.35 2.43
CA SER A 110 -3.42 -4.23 1.30
C SER A 110 -3.15 -5.64 1.80
N ALA A 111 -3.57 -6.65 1.03
CA ALA A 111 -3.32 -8.05 1.32
C ALA A 111 -2.18 -8.60 0.44
N PHE A 112 -1.32 -9.44 1.00
CA PHE A 112 -0.15 -10.02 0.36
C PHE A 112 -0.07 -11.52 0.61
N ASN A 113 0.58 -12.27 -0.26
CA ASN A 113 0.89 -13.68 -0.04
C ASN A 113 2.38 -13.84 0.25
N LEU A 114 2.71 -14.07 1.51
CA LEU A 114 4.08 -14.26 1.98
C LEU A 114 4.26 -15.71 2.43
N PRO A 115 5.43 -16.33 2.18
CA PRO A 115 5.81 -17.58 2.80
C PRO A 115 5.79 -17.50 4.33
N GLU A 116 5.44 -18.60 5.01
CA GLU A 116 5.35 -18.68 6.48
C GLU A 116 6.70 -18.44 7.20
N ASP A 117 7.82 -18.61 6.50
CA ASP A 117 9.16 -18.37 7.03
C ASP A 117 9.62 -16.92 6.93
N VAL A 118 8.77 -16.00 6.42
CA VAL A 118 9.02 -14.56 6.45
C VAL A 118 8.40 -13.97 7.72
N SER A 119 9.23 -13.37 8.59
CA SER A 119 8.79 -12.76 9.85
C SER A 119 9.00 -11.26 9.91
N THR A 120 9.83 -10.71 9.03
CA THR A 120 10.20 -9.28 8.96
C THR A 120 10.28 -8.86 7.51
N VAL A 121 9.82 -7.64 7.21
CA VAL A 121 9.88 -7.05 5.87
C VAL A 121 10.13 -5.55 5.95
N THR A 122 10.62 -4.97 4.85
CA THR A 122 10.57 -3.54 4.59
C THR A 122 9.23 -3.21 3.93
N VAL A 123 8.54 -2.18 4.41
CA VAL A 123 7.33 -1.65 3.80
C VAL A 123 7.70 -0.48 2.89
N ASP A 124 7.45 -0.63 1.60
CA ASP A 124 7.74 0.38 0.57
C ASP A 124 6.44 1.04 0.12
N ILE A 125 6.27 2.32 0.46
CA ILE A 125 5.13 3.15 0.08
C ILE A 125 5.63 4.19 -0.94
N PRO A 126 5.03 4.28 -2.14
CA PRO A 126 5.48 5.24 -3.16
C PRO A 126 5.59 6.66 -2.61
N LYS A 127 6.64 7.39 -3.00
CA LYS A 127 6.95 8.77 -2.57
C LYS A 127 7.48 8.94 -1.14
N PHE A 128 7.70 7.85 -0.41
CA PHE A 128 8.28 7.88 0.94
C PHE A 128 9.52 7.00 1.02
N GLU A 129 10.39 7.31 1.98
CA GLU A 129 11.46 6.41 2.38
C GLU A 129 10.86 5.08 2.89
N PRO A 130 11.44 3.93 2.54
CA PRO A 130 10.98 2.64 3.01
C PRO A 130 11.04 2.52 4.54
N ILE A 131 10.04 1.87 5.13
CA ILE A 131 9.98 1.58 6.57
C ILE A 131 10.56 0.19 6.77
N GLU A 132 11.80 0.12 7.24
CA GLU A 132 12.56 -1.12 7.45
C GLU A 132 12.14 -1.88 8.72
N ASP A 133 12.54 -3.16 8.80
CA ASP A 133 12.43 -4.01 10.00
C ASP A 133 11.01 -4.13 10.60
N VAL A 134 9.97 -4.11 9.75
CA VAL A 134 8.57 -4.26 10.19
C VAL A 134 8.27 -5.73 10.47
N GLN A 135 7.95 -6.03 11.72
CA GLN A 135 7.58 -7.39 12.15
C GLN A 135 6.17 -7.76 11.71
N ILE A 136 6.01 -9.02 11.31
CA ILE A 136 4.71 -9.63 11.01
C ILE A 136 4.16 -10.24 12.31
N GLU A 137 2.99 -9.77 12.73
CA GLU A 137 2.24 -10.26 13.91
C GLU A 137 1.38 -11.49 13.61
#